data_AF-A0A7C4D3W3-F1
#
_entry.id   AF-A0A7C4D3W3-F1
#
_cell.length_a   1.000
_cell.length_b   1.000
_cell.length_c   1.000
_cell.angle_alpha   90.00
_cell.angle_beta   90.00
_cell.angle_gamma   90.00
#
_symmetry.space_group_name_H-M   'P 1'
#
loop_
_entity.id
_entity.type
_entity.pdbx_description
1 polymer ?
#
loop_
_entity_poly.entity_id
_entity_poly.type
_entity_poly.pdbx_seq_one_letter_code
_entity_poly.pdbx_strand_id
1 'polypeptide(L)'
;MSEMVIKTLDDLLRDPEYGNIYREILKFCREPKTKDEIERFVLENLQATYEKTKVWPAYFIWELEKTGGLRWEGKWKTTEMGLKIIS
;
A
#
# COMPACT_ATOMS: atom_id res chain seq x y z
N MET A 1 -14.52 -25.75 3.09
CA MET A 1 -13.21 -25.21 2.66
C MET A 1 -13.50 -23.97 1.84
N SER A 2 -13.44 -22.78 2.45
CA SER A 2 -13.68 -21.52 1.74
C SER A 2 -12.60 -21.36 0.67
N GLU A 3 -13.00 -21.09 -0.56
CA GLU A 3 -12.11 -20.63 -1.63
C GLU A 3 -11.41 -19.36 -1.13
N MET A 4 -10.08 -19.40 -0.97
CA MET A 4 -9.32 -18.19 -0.65
C MET A 4 -9.28 -17.33 -1.91
N VAL A 5 -10.14 -16.30 -1.97
CA VAL A 5 -10.01 -15.25 -2.97
C VAL A 5 -8.70 -14.52 -2.70
N ILE A 6 -7.71 -14.72 -3.55
CA ILE A 6 -6.47 -13.95 -3.51
C ILE A 6 -6.81 -12.55 -4.01
N LYS A 7 -6.83 -11.56 -3.11
CA LYS A 7 -6.99 -10.15 -3.48
C LYS A 7 -5.89 -9.75 -4.46
N THR A 8 -6.28 -9.10 -5.55
CA THR A 8 -5.37 -8.49 -6.52
C THR A 8 -5.03 -7.06 -6.13
N LEU A 9 -4.04 -6.46 -6.80
CA LEU A 9 -3.74 -5.05 -6.63
C LEU A 9 -4.92 -4.16 -7.03
N ASP A 10 -5.64 -4.49 -8.11
CA ASP A 10 -6.82 -3.75 -8.54
C ASP A 10 -7.94 -3.80 -7.49
N ASP A 11 -8.12 -4.94 -6.82
CA ASP A 11 -9.08 -5.06 -5.70
C ASP A 11 -8.73 -4.11 -4.54
N LEU A 12 -7.45 -4.02 -4.15
CA LEU A 12 -7.00 -3.09 -3.12
C LEU A 12 -7.26 -1.64 -3.51
N LEU A 13 -6.98 -1.27 -4.76
CA LEU A 13 -7.16 0.09 -5.23
C LEU A 13 -8.63 0.48 -5.37
N ARG A 14 -9.53 -0.49 -5.59
CA ARG A 14 -10.98 -0.25 -5.64
C ARG A 14 -11.65 -0.29 -4.28
N ASP A 15 -10.94 -0.67 -3.23
CA ASP A 15 -11.45 -0.65 -1.87
C ASP A 15 -11.95 0.76 -1.50
N PRO A 16 -13.22 0.92 -1.09
CA PRO A 16 -13.79 2.23 -0.82
C PRO A 16 -13.20 2.90 0.43
N GLU A 17 -12.64 2.13 1.36
CA GLU A 17 -12.06 2.63 2.60
C GLU A 17 -10.56 2.92 2.44
N TYR A 18 -9.83 1.99 1.83
CA TYR A 18 -8.36 2.03 1.78
C TYR A 18 -7.78 2.31 0.40
N GLY A 19 -8.57 2.24 -0.67
CA GLY A 19 -8.07 2.35 -2.04
C GLY A 19 -7.29 3.64 -2.30
N ASN A 20 -7.71 4.75 -1.68
CA ASN A 20 -6.96 6.00 -1.78
C ASN A 20 -5.63 5.96 -1.01
N ILE A 21 -5.59 5.35 0.18
CA ILE A 21 -4.37 5.19 0.97
C ILE A 21 -3.33 4.38 0.17
N TYR A 22 -3.78 3.26 -0.41
CA TYR A 22 -2.93 2.44 -1.27
C TYR A 22 -2.37 3.20 -2.48
N ARG A 23 -3.21 3.97 -3.19
CA ARG A 23 -2.76 4.82 -4.31
C ARG A 23 -1.70 5.81 -3.89
N GLU A 24 -1.89 6.49 -2.75
CA GLU A 24 -0.94 7.50 -2.29
C GLU A 24 0.39 6.89 -1.83
N ILE A 25 0.37 5.71 -1.19
CA ILE A 25 1.62 4.99 -0.86
C ILE A 25 2.37 4.59 -2.14
N LEU A 26 1.68 4.09 -3.17
CA LEU A 26 2.30 3.76 -4.45
C LEU A 26 2.88 4.99 -5.16
N LYS A 27 2.26 6.16 -5.04
CA LYS A 27 2.84 7.42 -5.54
C LYS A 27 4.08 7.84 -4.74
N PHE A 28 4.03 7.73 -3.42
CA PHE A 28 5.14 8.07 -2.52
C PHE A 28 6.37 7.17 -2.74
N CYS A 29 6.14 5.89 -3.04
CA CYS A 29 7.18 4.89 -3.28
C CYS A 29 7.64 4.81 -4.75
N ARG A 30 7.31 5.80 -5.60
CA ARG A 30 7.93 5.93 -6.94
C ARG A 30 9.46 5.95 -6.85
N GLU A 31 9.95 6.62 -5.81
CA GLU A 31 11.33 6.51 -5.33
C GLU A 31 11.41 5.56 -4.13
N PRO A 32 12.49 4.76 -3.97
CA PRO A 32 12.61 3.80 -2.87
C PRO A 32 12.49 4.42 -1.47
N LYS A 33 11.68 3.83 -0.59
CA LYS A 33 11.43 4.27 0.80
C LYS A 33 11.71 3.19 1.84
N THR A 34 12.13 3.59 3.03
CA THR A 34 12.19 2.70 4.20
C THR A 34 10.78 2.47 4.75
N LYS A 35 10.63 1.45 5.62
CA LYS A 35 9.39 1.21 6.35
C LYS A 35 8.96 2.45 7.13
N ASP A 36 9.87 3.00 7.93
CA ASP A 36 9.60 4.16 8.79
C ASP A 36 9.18 5.40 7.99
N GLU A 37 9.77 5.63 6.81
CA GLU A 37 9.36 6.73 5.92
C GLU A 37 7.91 6.54 5.44
N ILE A 38 7.51 5.31 5.09
CA ILE A 38 6.15 5.02 4.65
C ILE A 38 5.16 5.10 5.82
N GLU A 39 5.49 4.50 6.97
CA GLU A 39 4.61 4.53 8.13
C GLU A 39 4.38 5.96 8.62
N ARG A 40 5.43 6.80 8.60
CA ARG A 40 5.30 8.23 8.90
C ARG A 40 4.40 8.94 7.89
N PHE A 41 4.59 8.70 6.60
CA PHE A 41 3.74 9.27 5.56
C PHE A 41 2.26 8.90 5.74
N VAL A 42 1.97 7.63 6.07
CA VAL A 42 0.61 7.15 6.35
C VAL A 42 0.00 7.86 7.56
N LEU A 43 0.76 8.03 8.64
CA LEU A 43 0.27 8.66 9.88
C LEU A 43 0.14 10.18 9.77
N GLU A 44 1.12 10.86 9.19
CA GLU A 44 1.22 12.32 9.21
C GLU A 44 0.55 12.97 8.00
N ASN A 45 0.74 12.41 6.80
CA ASN A 45 0.21 13.01 5.57
C ASN A 45 -1.17 12.48 5.19
N LEU A 46 -1.40 11.18 5.33
CA LEU A 46 -2.70 10.56 5.03
C LEU A 46 -3.64 10.55 6.24
N GLN A 47 -3.12 10.85 7.44
CA GLN A 47 -3.84 10.81 8.71
C GLN A 47 -4.56 9.48 8.95
N ALA A 48 -4.01 8.37 8.44
CA ALA A 48 -4.57 7.03 8.54
C ALA A 48 -4.06 6.33 9.81
N THR A 49 -4.51 6.83 10.96
CA THR A 49 -4.16 6.25 12.28
C THR A 49 -4.94 4.97 12.56
N TYR A 50 -4.50 4.22 13.59
CA TYR A 50 -5.20 3.01 14.02
C TYR A 50 -6.64 3.30 14.47
N GLU A 51 -6.90 4.46 15.11
CA GLU A 51 -8.24 4.83 15.56
C GLU A 51 -9.21 4.97 14.39
N LYS A 52 -8.72 5.47 13.24
CA LYS A 52 -9.51 5.72 12.03
C LYS A 52 -9.66 4.49 11.16
N THR A 53 -8.59 3.71 10.98
CA THR A 53 -8.54 2.61 10.01
C THR A 53 -8.60 1.22 10.64
N LYS A 54 -8.46 1.11 11.97
CA LYS A 54 -8.40 -0.16 12.71
C LYS A 54 -7.30 -1.12 12.24
N VAL A 55 -6.31 -0.60 11.50
CA VAL A 55 -5.12 -1.32 11.06
C VAL A 55 -3.87 -0.47 11.32
N TRP A 56 -2.73 -1.12 11.45
CA TRP A 56 -1.44 -0.43 11.59
C TRP A 56 -0.90 -0.01 10.22
N PRO A 57 -0.12 1.07 10.09
CA PRO A 57 0.48 1.48 8.81
C PRO A 57 1.22 0.36 8.05
N ALA A 58 1.90 -0.53 8.79
CA ALA A 58 2.55 -1.73 8.24
C ALA A 58 1.60 -2.64 7.44
N TYR A 59 0.30 -2.66 7.77
CA TYR A 59 -0.71 -3.43 7.05
C TYR A 59 -0.78 -3.03 5.58
N PHE A 60 -0.77 -1.72 5.29
CA PHE A 60 -0.85 -1.24 3.92
C PHE A 60 0.39 -1.64 3.10
N ILE A 61 1.57 -1.60 3.71
CA ILE A 61 2.82 -2.02 3.09
C ILE A 61 2.75 -3.51 2.75
N TRP A 62 2.32 -4.33 3.70
CA TRP A 62 2.20 -5.78 3.53
C TRP A 62 1.22 -6.16 2.41
N GLU A 63 0.03 -5.55 2.37
CA GLU A 63 -0.96 -5.82 1.32
C GLU A 63 -0.45 -5.40 -0.07
N LEU A 64 0.20 -4.24 -0.18
CA LEU A 64 0.78 -3.79 -1.45
C LEU A 64 1.93 -4.68 -1.91
N GLU A 65 2.78 -5.16 -1.01
CA GLU A 65 3.84 -6.11 -1.35
C GLU A 65 3.26 -7.46 -1.80
N LYS A 66 2.31 -8.00 -1.03
CA LYS A 66 1.63 -9.26 -1.31
C LYS A 66 0.90 -9.26 -2.65
N THR A 67 0.30 -8.14 -3.04
CA THR A 67 -0.43 -7.98 -4.31
C THR A 67 0.46 -7.49 -5.47
N GLY A 68 1.75 -7.29 -5.23
CA GLY A 68 2.73 -6.91 -6.24
C GLY A 68 2.74 -5.42 -6.62
N GLY A 69 2.08 -4.56 -5.84
CA GLY A 69 2.16 -3.09 -5.99
C GLY A 69 3.48 -2.51 -5.50
N LEU A 70 4.02 -3.04 -4.40
CA LEU A 70 5.36 -2.74 -3.90
C LEU A 70 6.29 -3.95 -4.03
N ARG A 71 7.59 -3.70 -4.06
CA ARG A 71 8.63 -4.73 -3.93
C ARG A 71 9.70 -4.26 -2.97
N TRP A 72 10.18 -5.18 -2.13
CA TRP A 72 11.33 -4.97 -1.27
C TRP A 72 12.64 -5.30 -1.99
N GLU A 73 13.51 -4.30 -2.13
CA GLU A 73 14.88 -4.44 -2.66
C GLU A 73 15.85 -3.61 -1.78
N GLY A 74 15.81 -3.85 -0.48
CA GLY A 74 16.53 -3.05 0.55
C GLY A 74 15.79 -1.77 0.97
N LYS A 75 14.88 -1.29 0.12
CA LYS A 75 13.81 -0.32 0.38
C LYS A 75 12.57 -0.76 -0.39
N TRP A 76 11.39 -0.30 -0.01
CA TRP A 76 10.17 -0.53 -0.78
C TRP A 76 10.10 0.45 -1.96
N LYS A 77 9.83 -0.09 -3.15
CA LYS A 77 9.62 0.68 -4.37
C LYS A 77 8.36 0.20 -5.08
N THR A 78 7.62 1.12 -5.68
CA THR A 78 6.48 0.81 -6.55
C THR A 78 6.95 0.02 -7.77
N THR A 79 6.31 -1.12 -8.02
CA THR A 79 6.63 -1.97 -9.16
C THR A 79 6.18 -1.36 -10.48
N GLU A 80 6.67 -1.87 -11.61
CA GLU A 80 6.18 -1.46 -12.93
C GLU A 80 4.66 -1.65 -13.08
N MET A 81 4.11 -2.73 -12.52
CA MET A 81 2.67 -2.99 -12.51
C MET A 81 1.94 -1.92 -11.69
N GLY A 82 2.43 -1.61 -10.49
CA GLY A 82 1.88 -0.56 -9.65
C GLY A 82 1.88 0.79 -10.37
N LEU A 83 3.00 1.15 -11.01
CA LEU A 83 3.14 2.38 -11.79
C LEU A 83 2.11 2.47 -12.91
N LYS A 84 1.92 1.41 -13.70
CA LYS A 84 0.94 1.37 -14.80
C LYS A 84 -0.49 1.65 -14.34
N ILE A 85 -0.87 1.20 -13.14
CA ILE A 85 -2.24 1.37 -12.64
C ILE A 85 -2.46 2.77 -12.03
N ILE A 86 -1.41 3.38 -11.46
CA ILE A 86 -1.49 4.73 -10.88
C ILE A 86 -1.07 5.85 -11.85
N SER A 87 -0.82 5.52 -13.11
CA SER A 87 -0.46 6.49 -14.17
C SER A 87 -1.67 7.21 -14.73
#